data_AF-E7GEZ2-F1
#
_entry.id   AF-E7GEZ2-F1
#
_cell.length_a   1.000
_cell.length_b   1.000
_cell.length_c   1.000
_cell.angle_alpha   90.00
_cell.angle_beta   90.00
_cell.angle_gamma   90.00
#
_symmetry.space_group_name_H-M   'P 1'
#
loop_
_entity.id
_entity.type
_entity.pdbx_description
1 polymer ?
#
loop_
_entity_poly.entity_id
_entity_poly.type
_entity_poly.pdbx_seq_one_letter_code
_entity_poly.pdbx_strand_id
1 'polypeptide(L)'
;MMCKRILRVISKVITVIVIGIYLIQLYLMIQSTQTNRLPKIFGWGEVVFLSGSMEPSIKTGSLALIHEQDSYEVDDIVTYVKDYTLITHRIIEIHDDEKIVVQGDANNVEDEPITKNMIEGKVVCSVPYIGTVIRQLKTPIGMAGVAGIGMMIILWPDKEEEDEIENK
;
A
#
# COMPACT_ATOMS: atom_id res chain seq x y z
N MET A 1 -0.68 27.01 30.91
CA MET A 1 -1.17 27.73 29.69
C MET A 1 -0.38 27.41 28.40
N MET A 2 0.96 27.39 28.41
CA MET A 2 1.76 27.16 27.18
C MET A 2 1.67 25.72 26.63
N CYS A 3 1.67 24.72 27.52
CA CYS A 3 1.52 23.30 27.16
C CYS A 3 0.19 23.01 26.43
N LYS A 4 -0.93 23.60 26.90
CA LYS A 4 -2.27 23.43 26.30
C LYS A 4 -2.41 24.07 24.92
N ARG A 5 -1.71 25.17 24.64
CA ARG A 5 -1.68 25.78 23.30
C ARG A 5 -0.89 24.89 22.33
N ILE A 6 0.24 24.34 22.79
CA ILE A 6 1.08 23.42 22.01
C ILE A 6 0.29 22.13 21.68
N LEU A 7 -0.38 21.52 22.66
CA LEU A 7 -1.24 20.34 22.46
C LEU A 7 -2.36 20.57 21.44
N ARG A 8 -3.03 21.73 21.47
CA ARG A 8 -4.07 22.08 20.49
C ARG A 8 -3.52 22.28 19.08
N VAL A 9 -2.34 22.87 18.94
CA VAL A 9 -1.68 23.00 17.63
C VAL A 9 -1.28 21.63 17.10
N ILE A 10 -0.70 20.77 17.95
CA ILE A 10 -0.35 19.38 17.59
C ILE A 10 -1.58 18.60 17.14
N SER A 11 -2.68 18.66 17.89
CA SER A 11 -3.95 18.01 17.54
C SER A 11 -4.47 18.47 16.18
N LYS A 12 -4.49 19.79 15.91
CA LYS A 12 -4.89 20.32 14.59
C LYS A 12 -3.98 19.85 13.47
N VAL A 13 -2.66 19.81 13.70
CA VAL A 13 -1.69 19.32 12.71
C VAL A 13 -1.94 17.83 12.42
N ILE A 14 -2.14 17.00 13.45
CA ILE A 14 -2.47 15.58 13.29
C ILE A 14 -3.76 15.42 12.49
N THR A 15 -4.81 16.18 12.80
CA THR A 15 -6.08 16.13 12.06
C THR A 15 -5.91 16.49 10.60
N VAL A 16 -5.13 17.54 10.28
CA VAL A 16 -4.84 17.92 8.88
C VAL A 16 -4.08 16.81 8.16
N ILE A 17 -3.09 16.17 8.82
CA ILE A 17 -2.36 15.03 8.26
C ILE A 17 -3.30 13.86 7.97
N VAL A 18 -4.19 13.52 8.90
CA VAL A 18 -5.16 12.43 8.72
C VAL A 18 -6.10 12.72 7.56
N ILE A 19 -6.65 13.94 7.47
CA ILE A 19 -7.49 14.35 6.33
C ILE A 19 -6.71 14.23 5.02
N GLY A 20 -5.45 14.69 4.99
CA GLY A 20 -4.57 14.55 3.83
C GLY A 20 -4.39 13.09 3.40
N ILE A 21 -4.18 12.18 4.36
CA ILE A 21 -4.09 10.73 4.09
C ILE A 21 -5.39 10.20 3.47
N TYR A 22 -6.55 10.56 4.01
CA TYR A 22 -7.84 10.13 3.43
C TYR A 22 -8.06 10.67 2.02
N LEU A 23 -7.68 11.91 1.74
CA LEU A 23 -7.76 12.50 0.40
C LEU A 23 -6.81 11.79 -0.59
N ILE A 24 -5.60 11.46 -0.16
CA ILE A 24 -4.65 10.68 -0.96
C ILE A 24 -5.23 9.29 -1.26
N GLN A 25 -5.77 8.60 -0.25
CA GLN A 25 -6.41 7.29 -0.44
C GLN A 25 -7.59 7.36 -1.42
N LEU A 26 -8.42 8.40 -1.31
CA LEU A 26 -9.54 8.63 -2.23
C LEU A 26 -9.05 8.84 -3.66
N TYR A 27 -7.99 9.64 -3.84
CA TYR A 27 -7.36 9.86 -5.14
C TYR A 27 -6.83 8.56 -5.74
N LEU A 28 -6.08 7.76 -4.98
CA LEU A 28 -5.55 6.46 -5.43
C LEU A 28 -6.67 5.47 -5.78
N MET A 29 -7.79 5.48 -5.05
CA MET A 29 -8.96 4.65 -5.35
C MET A 29 -9.58 5.02 -6.70
N ILE A 30 -9.77 6.31 -6.98
CA ILE A 30 -10.31 6.78 -8.26
C ILE A 30 -9.39 6.35 -9.41
N GLN A 31 -8.09 6.52 -9.25
CA GLN A 31 -7.09 6.10 -10.24
C GLN A 31 -7.16 4.59 -10.54
N SER A 32 -7.30 3.77 -9.49
CA SER A 32 -7.41 2.30 -9.61
C SER A 32 -8.63 1.88 -10.43
N THR A 33 -9.78 2.53 -10.22
CA THR A 33 -11.02 2.21 -10.96
C THR A 33 -11.02 2.63 -12.43
N GLN A 34 -10.23 3.64 -12.80
CA GLN A 34 -10.23 4.18 -14.17
C GLN A 34 -9.22 3.51 -15.08
N THR A 35 -8.07 3.12 -14.53
CA THR A 35 -6.92 2.68 -15.34
C THR A 35 -6.72 1.17 -15.33
N ASN A 36 -7.36 0.42 -14.42
CA ASN A 36 -7.08 -1.00 -14.15
C ASN A 36 -5.58 -1.28 -13.90
N ARG A 37 -4.81 -0.24 -13.56
CA ARG A 37 -3.40 -0.32 -13.17
C ARG A 37 -3.29 -0.19 -11.67
N LEU A 38 -2.12 -0.55 -11.16
CA LEU A 38 -1.82 -0.32 -9.76
C LEU A 38 -1.74 1.20 -9.52
N PRO A 39 -2.44 1.76 -8.53
CA PRO A 39 -2.27 3.15 -8.18
C PRO A 39 -0.85 3.39 -7.67
N LYS A 40 -0.14 4.34 -8.30
CA LYS A 40 1.26 4.66 -8.03
C LYS A 40 1.46 6.13 -7.69
N ILE A 41 2.43 6.43 -6.84
CA ILE A 41 2.89 7.79 -6.52
C ILE A 41 4.36 7.89 -6.95
N PHE A 42 4.67 8.76 -7.91
CA PHE A 42 6.03 8.90 -8.48
C PHE A 42 6.63 7.55 -8.95
N GLY A 43 5.83 6.67 -9.53
CA GLY A 43 6.27 5.33 -9.97
C GLY A 43 6.35 4.29 -8.86
N TRP A 44 6.18 4.67 -7.59
CA TRP A 44 6.12 3.74 -6.46
C TRP A 44 4.73 3.21 -6.25
N GLY A 45 4.63 1.89 -6.09
CA GLY A 45 3.41 1.19 -5.73
C GLY A 45 3.65 0.23 -4.56
N GLU A 46 2.57 -0.30 -4.02
CA GLU A 46 2.62 -1.29 -2.95
C GLU A 46 1.73 -2.48 -3.30
N VAL A 47 2.21 -3.68 -3.02
CA VAL A 47 1.51 -4.93 -3.31
C VAL A 47 1.55 -5.84 -2.10
N VAL A 48 0.46 -6.57 -1.88
CA VAL A 48 0.36 -7.57 -0.80
C VAL A 48 0.33 -8.96 -1.41
N PHE A 49 1.22 -9.83 -0.96
CA PHE A 49 1.34 -11.19 -1.48
C PHE A 49 0.23 -12.05 -0.89
N LEU A 50 -0.70 -12.48 -1.75
CA LEU A 50 -1.89 -13.25 -1.33
C LEU A 50 -1.72 -14.77 -1.49
N SER A 51 -0.79 -15.20 -2.35
CA SER A 51 -0.46 -16.59 -2.62
C SER A 51 1.00 -16.89 -2.23
N GLY A 52 1.32 -18.18 -2.13
CA GLY A 52 2.67 -18.69 -1.90
C GLY A 52 3.48 -18.92 -3.18
N SER A 53 3.09 -18.36 -4.33
CA SER A 53 3.78 -18.63 -5.62
C SER A 53 5.22 -18.10 -5.65
N MET A 54 5.56 -17.18 -4.76
CA MET A 54 6.90 -16.60 -4.63
C MET A 54 7.67 -17.14 -3.42
N GLU A 55 7.18 -18.19 -2.75
CA GLU A 55 7.93 -18.84 -1.68
C GLU A 55 9.07 -19.70 -2.27
N PRO A 56 10.25 -19.78 -1.61
CA PRO A 56 10.59 -19.21 -0.30
C PRO A 56 11.05 -17.74 -0.32
N SER A 57 11.24 -17.13 -1.50
CA SER A 57 11.81 -15.80 -1.63
C SER A 57 10.99 -14.70 -0.97
N ILE A 58 9.67 -14.70 -1.16
CA ILE A 58 8.73 -13.77 -0.55
C ILE A 58 7.57 -14.55 0.07
N LYS A 59 7.39 -14.41 1.38
CA LYS A 59 6.35 -15.11 2.13
C LYS A 59 4.96 -14.56 1.85
N THR A 60 3.96 -15.43 1.89
CA THR A 60 2.55 -15.03 1.88
C THR A 60 2.25 -14.03 3.01
N GLY A 61 1.47 -12.98 2.70
CA GLY A 61 1.13 -11.91 3.65
C GLY A 61 2.19 -10.81 3.79
N SER A 62 3.27 -10.88 3.02
CA SER A 62 4.25 -9.79 2.91
C SER A 62 3.66 -8.56 2.22
N LEU A 63 4.09 -7.38 2.65
CA LEU A 63 3.94 -6.14 1.88
C LEU A 63 5.22 -5.92 1.10
N ALA A 64 5.14 -5.66 -0.20
CA ALA A 64 6.28 -5.20 -0.97
C ALA A 64 6.06 -3.82 -1.55
N LEU A 65 7.15 -3.08 -1.66
CA LEU A 65 7.22 -1.86 -2.46
C LEU A 65 7.72 -2.23 -3.84
N ILE A 66 7.00 -1.75 -4.85
CA ILE A 66 7.40 -1.87 -6.25
C ILE A 66 7.73 -0.49 -6.81
N HIS A 67 8.64 -0.46 -7.78
CA HIS A 67 8.97 0.75 -8.50
C HIS A 67 8.95 0.48 -10.00
N GLU A 68 8.28 1.35 -10.74
CA GLU A 68 8.29 1.35 -12.19
C GLU A 68 9.69 1.67 -12.73
N GLN A 69 10.13 0.90 -13.72
CA GLN A 69 11.46 1.06 -14.32
C GLN A 69 11.38 1.09 -15.86
N ASP A 70 12.34 1.80 -16.46
CA ASP A 70 12.49 1.87 -17.91
C ASP A 70 13.01 0.57 -18.52
N SER A 71 13.62 -0.31 -17.72
CA SER A 71 14.12 -1.62 -18.16
C SER A 71 14.03 -2.62 -17.01
N TYR A 72 13.86 -3.88 -17.36
CA TYR A 72 13.84 -5.01 -16.44
C TYR A 72 14.84 -6.06 -16.93
N GLU A 73 15.40 -6.81 -16.00
CA GLU A 73 16.43 -7.81 -16.27
C GLU A 73 15.98 -9.21 -15.86
N VAL A 74 16.64 -10.23 -16.38
CA VAL A 74 16.48 -11.61 -15.89
C VAL A 74 16.80 -11.63 -14.38
N ASP A 75 16.08 -12.48 -13.64
CA ASP A 75 16.02 -12.58 -12.17
C ASP A 75 15.25 -11.48 -11.44
N ASP A 76 14.75 -10.44 -12.13
CA ASP A 76 13.89 -9.45 -11.50
C ASP A 76 12.55 -10.06 -11.08
N ILE A 77 12.12 -9.75 -9.86
CA ILE A 77 10.76 -10.03 -9.40
C ILE A 77 9.89 -8.84 -9.77
N VAL A 78 8.91 -9.06 -10.65
CA VAL A 78 8.05 -8.00 -11.19
C VAL A 78 6.60 -8.27 -10.88
N THR A 79 5.85 -7.20 -10.60
CA THR A 79 4.39 -7.25 -10.57
C THR A 79 3.85 -6.82 -11.94
N TYR A 80 2.96 -7.61 -12.52
CA TYR A 80 2.27 -7.30 -13.77
C TYR A 80 0.77 -7.50 -13.64
N VAL A 81 0.01 -6.89 -14.55
CA VAL A 81 -1.45 -7.03 -14.64
C VAL A 81 -1.80 -8.00 -15.76
N LYS A 82 -2.60 -9.02 -15.43
CA LYS A 82 -3.21 -9.94 -16.40
C LYS A 82 -4.67 -10.15 -16.00
N ASP A 83 -5.60 -9.98 -16.94
CA ASP A 83 -7.05 -10.15 -16.71
C ASP A 83 -7.55 -9.42 -15.45
N TYR A 84 -7.14 -8.14 -15.29
CA TYR A 84 -7.47 -7.29 -14.13
C TYR A 84 -6.92 -7.78 -12.78
N THR A 85 -6.04 -8.78 -12.79
CA THR A 85 -5.41 -9.36 -11.62
C THR A 85 -3.93 -8.99 -11.57
N LEU A 86 -3.46 -8.57 -10.40
CA LEU A 86 -2.05 -8.33 -10.14
C LEU A 86 -1.36 -9.66 -9.81
N ILE A 87 -0.34 -10.01 -10.59
CA ILE A 87 0.47 -11.22 -10.42
C ILE A 87 1.91 -10.77 -10.22
N THR A 88 2.66 -11.45 -9.34
CA THR A 88 4.06 -11.13 -9.07
C THR A 88 4.91 -12.37 -9.20
N HIS A 89 5.83 -12.36 -10.16
CA HIS A 89 6.69 -13.49 -10.53
C HIS A 89 8.08 -13.02 -10.94
N ARG A 90 9.02 -13.96 -11.05
CA ARG A 90 10.40 -13.71 -11.47
C ARG A 90 10.52 -13.80 -12.97
N ILE A 91 11.24 -12.86 -13.58
CA ILE A 91 11.66 -12.95 -14.97
C ILE A 91 12.71 -14.04 -15.10
N ILE A 92 12.41 -15.08 -15.87
CA ILE A 92 13.36 -16.17 -16.14
C ILE A 92 14.03 -16.02 -17.51
N GLU A 93 13.37 -15.35 -18.46
CA GLU A 93 13.90 -15.12 -19.80
C GLU A 93 13.31 -13.85 -20.42
N ILE A 94 14.11 -13.15 -21.22
CA ILE A 94 13.69 -12.01 -22.05
C ILE A 94 14.12 -12.33 -23.48
N HIS A 95 13.16 -12.41 -24.40
CA HIS A 95 13.42 -12.67 -25.81
C HIS A 95 13.64 -11.37 -26.61
N ASP A 96 14.28 -11.51 -27.78
CA ASP A 96 14.56 -10.38 -28.69
C ASP A 96 13.30 -9.69 -29.23
N ASP A 97 12.13 -10.35 -29.19
CA ASP A 97 10.83 -9.80 -29.59
C ASP A 97 10.08 -9.08 -28.45
N GLU A 98 10.80 -8.70 -27.39
CA GLU A 98 10.30 -8.04 -26.17
C GLU A 98 9.29 -8.88 -25.36
N LYS A 99 9.16 -10.17 -25.65
CA LYS A 99 8.43 -11.10 -24.78
C LYS A 99 9.26 -11.44 -23.56
N ILE A 100 8.60 -11.43 -22.42
CA ILE A 100 9.19 -11.69 -21.12
C ILE A 100 8.51 -12.93 -20.57
N VAL A 101 9.31 -13.97 -20.29
CA VAL A 101 8.84 -15.18 -19.62
C VAL A 101 9.02 -15.00 -18.14
N VAL A 102 7.95 -15.24 -17.39
CA VAL A 102 7.92 -15.11 -15.93
C VAL A 102 7.49 -16.42 -15.29
N GLN A 103 7.98 -16.67 -14.09
CA GLN A 103 7.63 -17.86 -13.31
C GLN A 103 7.62 -17.53 -11.82
N GLY A 104 6.63 -18.07 -11.11
CA GLY A 104 6.64 -18.05 -9.65
C GLY A 104 7.73 -18.96 -9.09
N ASP A 105 8.50 -18.48 -8.11
CA ASP A 105 9.58 -19.27 -7.50
C ASP A 105 9.14 -20.63 -6.93
N ALA A 106 7.87 -20.75 -6.52
CA ALA A 106 7.27 -22.00 -6.04
C ALA A 106 6.55 -22.80 -7.13
N ASN A 107 6.37 -22.21 -8.32
CA ASN A 107 5.63 -22.84 -9.42
C ASN A 107 6.55 -23.78 -10.21
N ASN A 108 6.00 -24.89 -10.71
CA ASN A 108 6.72 -25.84 -11.56
C ASN A 108 6.51 -25.59 -13.07
N VAL A 109 5.73 -24.57 -13.41
CA VAL A 109 5.33 -24.25 -14.78
C VAL A 109 5.48 -22.75 -14.96
N GLU A 110 5.99 -22.37 -16.12
CA GLU A 110 6.12 -20.99 -16.57
C GLU A 110 4.73 -20.39 -16.83
N ASP A 111 4.61 -19.09 -16.58
CA ASP A 111 3.42 -18.35 -16.94
C ASP A 111 3.43 -18.03 -18.45
N GLU A 112 2.27 -17.70 -19.01
CA GLU A 112 2.21 -17.24 -20.40
C GLU A 112 3.09 -15.99 -20.58
N PRO A 113 3.85 -15.88 -21.69
CA PRO A 113 4.73 -14.74 -21.93
C PRO A 113 3.97 -13.41 -21.87
N ILE A 114 4.56 -12.44 -21.19
CA ILE A 114 4.02 -11.09 -21.04
C ILE A 114 4.86 -10.09 -21.84
N THR A 115 4.33 -8.89 -22.01
CA THR A 115 5.05 -7.76 -22.58
C THR A 115 5.34 -6.71 -21.52
N LYS A 116 6.37 -5.89 -21.73
CA LYS A 116 6.82 -4.85 -20.78
C LYS A 116 5.70 -3.89 -20.33
N ASN A 117 4.75 -3.59 -21.21
CA ASN A 117 3.61 -2.71 -20.90
C ASN A 117 2.65 -3.28 -19.83
N MET A 118 2.66 -4.59 -19.59
CA MET A 118 1.88 -5.27 -18.55
C MET A 118 2.53 -5.14 -17.18
N ILE A 119 3.83 -4.84 -17.12
CA ILE A 119 4.58 -4.70 -15.87
C ILE A 119 4.23 -3.37 -15.20
N GLU A 120 3.86 -3.45 -13.92
CA GLU A 120 3.55 -2.29 -13.09
C GLU A 120 4.78 -1.77 -12.33
N GLY A 121 5.73 -2.66 -12.03
CA GLY A 121 7.01 -2.33 -11.41
C GLY A 121 7.79 -3.55 -10.90
N LYS A 122 9.06 -3.34 -10.60
CA LYS A 122 9.96 -4.30 -9.95
C LYS A 122 9.82 -4.22 -8.44
N VAL A 123 9.83 -5.37 -7.77
CA VAL A 123 9.90 -5.46 -6.30
C VAL A 123 11.27 -4.95 -5.84
N VAL A 124 11.26 -3.86 -5.08
CA VAL A 124 12.47 -3.23 -4.52
C VAL A 124 12.77 -3.78 -3.12
N CYS A 125 11.73 -3.93 -2.31
CA CYS A 125 11.84 -4.51 -0.97
C CYS A 125 10.52 -5.17 -0.55
N SER A 126 10.60 -6.11 0.40
CA SER A 126 9.43 -6.73 1.01
C SER A 126 9.61 -6.85 2.52
N VAL A 127 8.49 -6.70 3.25
CA VAL A 127 8.43 -6.87 4.69
C VAL A 127 7.38 -7.92 5.02
N PRO A 128 7.75 -9.05 5.64
CA PRO A 128 6.83 -10.13 5.92
C PRO A 128 5.79 -9.74 6.97
N TYR A 129 4.60 -10.35 6.89
CA TYR A 129 3.46 -10.23 7.82
C TYR A 129 2.78 -8.85 7.92
N ILE A 130 3.42 -7.76 7.47
CA ILE A 130 2.83 -6.41 7.50
C ILE A 130 1.66 -6.27 6.52
N GLY A 131 1.72 -6.96 5.37
CA GLY A 131 0.70 -6.85 4.34
C GLY A 131 -0.68 -7.25 4.83
N THR A 132 -0.77 -8.27 5.69
CA THR A 132 -2.03 -8.69 6.32
C THR A 132 -2.60 -7.62 7.25
N VAL A 133 -1.76 -6.96 8.06
CA VAL A 133 -2.18 -5.89 8.98
C VAL A 133 -2.70 -4.69 8.19
N ILE A 134 -1.93 -4.24 7.19
CA ILE A 134 -2.32 -3.10 6.34
C ILE A 134 -3.63 -3.40 5.62
N ARG A 135 -3.80 -4.61 5.09
CA ARG A 135 -5.04 -5.01 4.40
C ARG A 135 -6.26 -4.91 5.32
N GLN A 136 -6.14 -5.33 6.59
CA GLN A 136 -7.23 -5.20 7.56
C GLN A 136 -7.54 -3.73 7.88
N LEU A 137 -6.52 -2.89 8.04
CA LEU A 137 -6.68 -1.46 8.28
C LEU A 137 -7.36 -0.72 7.11
N LYS A 138 -7.14 -1.18 5.87
CA LYS A 138 -7.74 -0.63 4.65
C LYS A 138 -9.19 -1.06 4.41
N THR A 139 -9.75 -1.98 5.21
CA THR A 139 -11.18 -2.32 5.12
C THR A 139 -12.05 -1.17 5.63
N PRO A 140 -13.32 -1.05 5.19
CA PRO A 140 -14.23 -0.02 5.71
C PRO A 140 -14.32 -0.01 7.24
N ILE A 141 -14.32 -1.20 7.86
CA ILE A 141 -14.34 -1.37 9.32
C ILE A 141 -13.01 -0.90 9.93
N GLY A 142 -11.88 -1.28 9.36
CA GLY A 142 -10.56 -0.84 9.81
C GLY A 142 -10.41 0.69 9.74
N MET A 143 -10.82 1.28 8.62
CA MET A 143 -10.81 2.74 8.42
C MET A 143 -11.73 3.47 9.39
N ALA A 144 -12.94 2.93 9.65
CA ALA A 144 -13.85 3.47 10.64
C ALA A 144 -13.27 3.40 12.07
N GLY A 145 -12.59 2.29 12.39
CA GLY A 145 -11.88 2.14 13.67
C GLY A 145 -10.78 3.18 13.86
N VAL A 146 -9.94 3.40 12.84
CA VAL A 146 -8.89 4.43 12.86
C VAL A 146 -9.49 5.84 13.02
N ALA A 147 -10.52 6.15 12.23
CA ALA A 147 -11.24 7.43 12.34
C ALA A 147 -11.85 7.62 13.73
N GLY A 148 -12.48 6.59 14.28
CA GLY A 148 -13.09 6.62 15.61
C GLY A 148 -12.06 6.85 16.73
N ILE A 149 -10.91 6.20 16.66
CA ILE A 149 -9.80 6.44 17.60
C ILE A 149 -9.30 7.88 17.50
N GLY A 150 -9.10 8.40 16.28
CA GLY A 150 -8.72 9.79 16.06
C GLY A 150 -9.76 10.76 16.61
N MET A 151 -11.05 10.48 16.40
CA MET A 151 -12.15 11.30 16.91
C MET A 151 -12.23 11.25 18.44
N MET A 152 -12.01 10.10 19.07
CA MET A 152 -11.92 9.98 20.53
C MET A 152 -10.75 10.79 21.10
N ILE A 153 -9.59 10.82 20.43
CA ILE A 153 -8.44 11.63 20.86
C ILE A 153 -8.75 13.13 20.76
N ILE A 154 -9.49 13.55 19.73
CA ILE A 154 -9.88 14.97 19.53
C ILE A 154 -10.97 15.40 20.51
N LEU A 155 -11.96 14.53 20.75
CA LEU A 155 -13.11 14.80 21.61
C LEU A 155 -12.86 14.42 23.07
N TRP A 156 -11.69 13.87 23.41
CA TRP A 156 -11.35 13.52 24.78
C TRP A 156 -11.48 14.79 25.63
N PRO A 157 -12.39 14.82 26.61
CA PRO A 157 -12.61 16.01 27.39
C PRO A 157 -11.31 16.34 28.14
N ASP A 158 -10.74 17.51 27.86
CA ASP A 158 -9.70 18.09 28.69
C ASP A 158 -10.39 18.38 30.03
N LYS A 159 -10.15 17.50 31.02
CA LYS A 159 -10.81 17.46 32.34
C LYS A 159 -10.83 18.79 33.12
N GLU A 160 -10.09 19.81 32.65
CA GLU A 160 -9.97 21.12 33.29
C GLU A 160 -10.92 22.19 32.72
N GLU A 161 -11.64 21.96 31.60
CA GLU A 161 -12.71 22.89 31.17
C GLU A 161 -13.97 22.77 32.04
N GLU A 162 -14.20 21.63 32.69
CA GLU A 162 -15.30 21.44 33.64
C GLU A 162 -15.05 22.20 34.96
N ASP A 163 -13.81 22.20 35.46
CA ASP A 163 -13.45 22.86 36.73
C ASP A 163 -13.52 24.41 36.68
N GLU A 164 -13.34 25.03 35.51
CA GLU A 164 -13.50 26.49 35.33
C GLU A 164 -14.97 26.92 35.19
N ILE A 165 -15.86 26.01 34.78
CA ILE A 165 -17.31 26.28 34.67
C ILE A 165 -18.01 26.05 36.02
N GLU A 166 -17.53 25.11 36.83
CA GLU A 166 -18.10 24.81 38.16
C GLU A 166 -17.67 25.82 39.25
N ASN A 167 -16.56 26.53 39.04
CA ASN A 167 -16.04 27.56 39.98
C ASN A 167 -16.39 29.02 39.58
N LYS A 168 -17.35 29.24 38.68
CA LYS A 168 -17.80 30.57 38.24
C LYS A 168 -19.30 30.75 38.46
#